data_AF-D7A9R8-F1
#
_entry.id   AF-D7A9R8-F1
#
_cell.length_a   1.000
_cell.length_b   1.000
_cell.length_c   1.000
_cell.angle_alpha   90.00
_cell.angle_beta   90.00
_cell.angle_gamma   90.00
#
_symmetry.space_group_name_H-M   'P 1'
#
loop_
_entity.id
_entity.type
_entity.pdbx_description
1 polymer ?
#
loop_
_entity_poly.entity_id
_entity_poly.type
_entity_poly.pdbx_seq_one_letter_code
_entity_poly.pdbx_strand_id
1 'polypeptide(L)' 'MNNAVEERARAQCALDAQIYGVPEAQIPALVERLWPVVAREMMGVLDPETLPEPTDVAQREAEYRQLKRHMSVGG' A
#
# COMPACT_ATOMS: atom_id res chain seq x y z
N MET A 1 16.84 -4.73 10.65
CA MET A 1 16.06 -4.95 9.41
C MET A 1 14.61 -5.16 9.81
N ASN A 2 13.76 -4.14 9.66
CA ASN A 2 12.37 -4.18 10.12
C ASN A 2 11.45 -4.94 9.13
N ASN A 3 11.70 -6.24 8.98
CA ASN A 3 10.90 -7.15 8.15
C ASN A 3 9.44 -7.23 8.63
N ALA A 4 9.18 -7.00 9.92
CA ALA A 4 7.84 -7.04 10.49
C ALA A 4 6.90 -5.94 9.97
N VAL A 5 7.44 -4.76 9.62
CA VAL A 5 6.63 -3.67 9.04
C VAL A 5 6.32 -3.97 7.58
N GLU A 6 7.30 -4.45 6.82
CA GLU A 6 7.12 -4.89 5.43
C GLU A 6 6.06 -5.99 5.32
N GLU A 7 6.15 -7.04 6.15
CA GLU A 7 5.18 -8.14 6.14
C GLU A 7 3.77 -7.67 6.49
N ARG A 8 3.62 -6.81 7.52
CA ARG A 8 2.31 -6.25 7.90
C ARG A 8 1.75 -5.35 6.82
N ALA A 9 2.59 -4.54 6.18
CA ALA A 9 2.17 -3.64 5.11
C ALA A 9 1.75 -4.42 3.85
N ARG A 10 2.46 -5.48 3.49
CA ARG A 10 2.07 -6.37 2.39
C ARG A 10 0.74 -7.06 2.68
N ALA A 11 0.57 -7.61 3.89
CA ALA A 11 -0.67 -8.26 4.30
C ALA A 11 -1.86 -7.29 4.28
N GLN A 12 -1.66 -6.08 4.79
CA GLN A 12 -2.68 -5.02 4.75
C GLN A 12 -3.00 -4.61 3.31
N CYS A 13 -1.99 -4.40 2.47
CA CYS A 13 -2.18 -4.04 1.07
C CYS A 13 -2.95 -5.13 0.30
N ALA A 14 -2.68 -6.40 0.58
CA ALA A 14 -3.39 -7.52 -0.02
C ALA A 14 -4.85 -7.59 0.46
N LEU A 15 -5.09 -7.31 1.75
CA LEU A 15 -6.43 -7.24 2.32
C LEU A 15 -7.23 -6.08 1.72
N ASP A 16 -6.64 -4.90 1.65
CA ASP A 16 -7.24 -3.72 1.02
C ASP A 16 -7.57 -3.99 -0.45
N ALA A 17 -6.65 -4.59 -1.22
CA ALA A 17 -6.90 -4.97 -2.61
C ALA A 17 -8.08 -5.94 -2.76
N GLN A 18 -8.22 -6.93 -1.87
CA GLN A 18 -9.38 -7.83 -1.85
C GLN A 18 -10.68 -7.11 -1.49
N ILE A 19 -10.66 -6.28 -0.45
CA ILE A 19 -11.82 -5.48 -0.01
C ILE A 19 -12.28 -4.54 -1.13
N TYR A 20 -11.34 -4.00 -1.90
CA TYR A 20 -11.61 -3.09 -3.01
C TYR A 20 -11.89 -3.81 -4.35
N GLY A 21 -12.05 -5.13 -4.34
CA GLY A 21 -12.45 -5.89 -5.53
C GLY A 21 -11.38 -5.95 -6.64
N VAL A 22 -10.10 -5.77 -6.28
CA VAL A 22 -8.99 -6.00 -7.21
C VAL A 22 -8.96 -7.50 -7.55
N PRO A 23 -8.87 -7.88 -8.83
CA PRO A 23 -8.77 -9.28 -9.23
C PRO A 23 -7.56 -9.95 -8.57
N GLU A 24 -7.75 -11.14 -7.99
CA GLU A 24 -6.70 -11.88 -7.24
C GLU A 24 -5.38 -12.02 -8.01
N ALA A 25 -5.45 -12.20 -9.34
CA ALA A 25 -4.28 -12.28 -10.22
C ALA A 25 -3.43 -11.00 -10.25
N GLN A 26 -4.01 -9.83 -9.95
CA GLN A 26 -3.33 -8.53 -9.94
C GLN A 26 -2.83 -8.13 -8.55
N ILE A 27 -3.35 -8.75 -7.50
CA ILE A 27 -3.01 -8.41 -6.11
C ILE A 27 -1.50 -8.52 -5.82
N PRO A 28 -0.78 -9.59 -6.20
CA PRO A 28 0.66 -9.70 -5.90
C PRO A 28 1.48 -8.56 -6.50
N ALA A 29 1.23 -8.21 -7.76
CA ALA A 29 1.93 -7.12 -8.45
C ALA A 29 1.62 -5.75 -7.85
N LEU A 30 0.38 -5.56 -7.39
CA LEU A 30 -0.09 -4.33 -6.77
C LEU A 30 0.50 -4.17 -5.36
N VAL A 31 0.57 -5.27 -4.59
CA VAL A 31 1.21 -5.33 -3.27
C VAL A 31 2.70 -5.00 -3.37
N GLU A 32 3.45 -5.62 -4.28
CA GLU A 32 4.88 -5.34 -4.53
C GLU A 32 5.15 -3.84 -4.80
N ARG A 33 4.22 -3.16 -5.48
CA ARG A 33 4.32 -1.73 -5.78
C ARG A 33 3.91 -0.83 -4.62
N LEU A 34 2.80 -1.15 -3.95
CA LEU A 34 2.12 -0.24 -3.02
C LEU A 34 2.38 -0.53 -1.54
N TRP A 35 2.97 -1.68 -1.18
CA TRP A 35 3.30 -1.99 0.23
C TRP A 35 4.12 -0.89 0.93
N PRO A 36 5.06 -0.13 0.30
CA PRO A 36 5.79 0.93 0.98
C PRO A 36 4.88 2.10 1.40
N VAL A 37 3.82 2.36 0.61
CA VAL A 37 2.82 3.38 0.92
C VAL A 37 1.95 2.94 2.08
N VAL A 38 1.53 1.68 2.09
CA VAL A 38 0.74 1.12 3.20
C VAL A 38 1.56 1.10 4.49
N ALA A 39 2.84 0.75 4.40
CA ALA A 39 3.77 0.81 5.52
C ALA A 39 3.89 2.24 6.10
N ARG A 40 3.92 3.25 5.22
CA ARG A 40 3.91 4.66 5.60
C ARG A 40 2.65 5.06 6.36
N GLU A 41 1.47 4.71 5.83
CA GLU A 41 0.19 4.99 6.51
C GLU A 41 0.10 4.30 7.88
N MET A 42 0.62 3.07 7.99
CA MET A 42 0.65 2.33 9.25
C MET A 42 1.57 2.95 10.30
N MET A 43 2.73 3.48 9.89
CA MET A 43 3.72 4.06 10.80
C MET A 43 3.42 5.53 11.16
N GLY A 44 2.56 6.21 10.40
CA GLY A 44 2.14 7.60 10.64
C GLY A 44 3.20 8.67 10.31
N VAL A 45 4.50 8.32 10.43
CA VAL A 45 5.66 9.11 9.97
C VAL A 45 6.67 8.13 9.37
N LEU A 46 7.15 8.42 8.16
CA LEU A 46 8.20 7.62 7.53
C LEU A 46 9.53 8.07 8.12
N ASP A 47 10.00 7.32 9.10
CA ASP A 47 11.36 7.48 9.59
C ASP A 47 12.30 6.79 8.59
N PRO A 48 13.22 7.52 7.93
CA PRO A 48 14.08 6.99 6.88
C PRO A 48 15.02 5.89 7.38
N GLU A 49 15.18 5.74 8.70
CA GLU A 49 15.91 4.63 9.30
C GLU A 49 15.12 3.32 9.26
N THR A 50 13.79 3.41 9.14
CA THR A 50 12.89 2.26 9.22
C THR A 50 12.54 1.68 7.86
N LEU A 51 12.35 2.54 6.85
CA LEU A 51 12.04 2.16 5.48
C LEU A 51 12.74 3.11 4.51
N PRO A 52 13.48 2.59 3.52
CA PRO A 52 14.03 3.43 2.46
C PRO A 52 12.88 4.02 1.66
N GLU A 53 12.85 5.36 1.57
CA GLU A 53 11.80 6.09 0.88
C GLU A 53 11.89 5.82 -0.63
N PRO A 54 10.86 5.21 -1.27
CA PRO A 54 10.83 5.04 -2.72
C PRO A 54 10.92 6.40 -3.40
N THR A 55 11.73 6.52 -4.45
CA THR A 55 11.88 7.75 -5.24
C THR A 55 10.53 8.30 -5.76
N ASP A 56 9.55 7.41 -5.98
CA ASP A 56 8.22 7.73 -6.50
C ASP A 56 7.10 7.64 -5.45
N VAL A 57 7.40 7.88 -4.17
CA VAL A 57 6.42 7.72 -3.07
C VAL A 57 5.14 8.52 -3.32
N ALA A 58 5.26 9.77 -3.78
CA ALA A 58 4.11 10.64 -4.02
C ALA A 58 3.19 10.10 -5.14
N GLN A 59 3.77 9.46 -6.16
CA GLN A 59 3.02 8.85 -7.25
C GLN A 59 2.29 7.59 -6.79
N ARG A 60 2.97 6.73 -6.03
CA ARG A 60 2.36 5.53 -5.43
C ARG A 60 1.26 5.87 -4.42
N GLU A 61 1.44 6.94 -3.64
CA GLU A 61 0.39 7.48 -2.75
C GLU A 61 -0.83 7.96 -3.52
N ALA A 62 -0.63 8.62 -4.66
CA ALA A 62 -1.72 9.05 -5.54
C ALA A 62 -2.46 7.84 -6.14
N GLU A 63 -1.74 6.80 -6.61
CA GLU A 63 -2.33 5.54 -7.10
C GLU A 63 -3.16 4.85 -6.00
N TYR A 64 -2.62 4.73 -4.79
CA TYR A 64 -3.33 4.10 -3.67
C TYR A 64 -4.57 4.90 -3.24
N ARG A 65 -4.49 6.23 -3.25
CA ARG A 65 -5.64 7.10 -2.96
C ARG A 65 -6.71 7.01 -4.04
N GLN A 66 -6.32 6.84 -5.31
CA GLN A 66 -7.27 6.61 -6.40
C GLN A 66 -7.99 5.28 -6.26
N LEU A 67 -7.27 4.20 -5.90
CA LEU A 67 -7.86 2.91 -5.54
C LEU A 67 -8.94 3.05 -4.44
N LYS A 68 -8.62 3.77 -3.36
CA LYS A 68 -9.60 4.08 -2.29
C LYS A 68 -10.79 4.91 -2.79
N ARG A 69 -10.56 5.89 -3.67
CA ARG A 69 -11.58 6.87 -4.10
C ARG A 69 -12.55 6.31 -5.14
N HIS A 70 -12.10 5.44 -6.04
CA HIS A 70 -12.93 4.94 -7.16
C HIS A 70 -14.11 4.05 -6.70
N MET A 71 -14.15 3.65 -5.43
CA MET A 71 -15.16 2.72 -4.89
C MET A 71 -16.06 3.36 -3.81
N SER A 72 -15.80 4.60 -3.37
CA SER A 72 -16.72 5.34 -2.47
C SER A 72 -17.97 5.88 -3.18
N VAL A 73 -18.06 5.76 -4.51
CA VAL A 73 -19.23 6.16 -5.31
C VAL A 73 -19.91 4.89 -5.84
N GLY A 74 -20.46 4.08 -4.94
CA GLY A 74 -21.14 2.83 -5.27
C GLY A 74 -21.99 2.28 -4.13
N GLY A 75 -22.53 3.17 -3.28
CA GLY A 75 -23.56 2.85 -2.28
C GLY A 75 -24.95 3.02 -2.83
#